data_AF-A0A091G654-F1
#
_entry.id   AF-A0A091G654-F1
#
_cell.length_a   1.000
_cell.length_b   1.000
_cell.length_c   1.000
_cell.angle_alpha   90.00
_cell.angle_beta   90.00
_cell.angle_gamma   90.00
#
_symmetry.space_group_name_H-M   'P 1'
#
loop_
_entity.id
_entity.type
_entity.pdbx_description
1 polymer ?
#
loop_
_entity_poly.entity_id
_entity_poly.type
_entity_poly.pdbx_seq_one_letter_code
_entity_poly.pdbx_strand_id
1 'polypeptide(L)'
;MMRSSQPLTGTNGRRCKEDEKLINATLRPGKRGYIIDTRSLNVAQQARAKGGGFEQEAHYPQWRRIHKCIERFNILQESLIKLVEACNDQSHNMDRWLSKLEASNWLTHIKEILTAACLAAQCIDREGASVLVHGTEGTDSTLQVTSLAQIILDPRCRTIRGFESLVVREWLQAGHPFQQRCAQSAYSNSKQKWEAPVFLLFLDCVWQILRQFPCSFEFNEQFLIMLFEHAYASQFGTFLGNNENERSKLKLPQKTMSLWSWVNRSEELSKFQNPLYEANSLVIWPSVAPQSLQLWEGVFLRWNRPSKFLDEAHEEMINIIKYN
;
A
#
# COMPACT_ATOMS: atom_id res chain seq x y z
N MET A 1 12.85 -7.08 -8.13
CA MET A 1 11.44 -6.74 -8.45
C MET A 1 11.43 -5.49 -9.29
N MET A 2 10.55 -5.41 -10.27
CA MET A 2 10.37 -4.25 -11.15
C MET A 2 8.90 -3.82 -11.14
N ARG A 3 8.65 -2.60 -11.61
CA ARG A 3 7.30 -2.07 -11.83
C ARG A 3 7.19 -1.35 -13.16
N SER A 4 5.99 -1.33 -13.72
CA SER A 4 5.68 -0.54 -14.91
C SER A 4 4.18 -0.20 -14.97
N SER A 5 3.79 0.57 -15.97
CA SER A 5 2.42 0.59 -16.48
C SER A 5 2.21 -0.57 -17.45
N GLN A 6 0.98 -0.73 -17.93
CA GLN A 6 0.64 -1.72 -18.93
C GLN A 6 1.38 -1.51 -20.28
N PRO A 7 1.61 -2.56 -21.07
CA PRO A 7 2.15 -2.44 -22.42
C PRO A 7 1.09 -1.91 -23.41
N LEU A 8 1.54 -1.23 -24.47
CA LEU A 8 0.69 -0.61 -25.50
C LEU A 8 0.40 -1.52 -26.70
N THR A 9 -0.03 -2.75 -26.41
CA THR A 9 -0.25 -3.79 -27.43
C THR A 9 -1.40 -3.45 -28.39
N GLY A 10 -2.49 -2.85 -27.89
CA GLY A 10 -3.71 -2.56 -28.64
C GLY A 10 -4.42 -3.81 -29.19
N THR A 11 -5.49 -3.57 -29.95
CA THR A 11 -6.29 -4.64 -30.61
C THR A 11 -5.44 -5.50 -31.54
N ASN A 12 -4.52 -4.87 -32.27
CA ASN A 12 -3.65 -5.53 -33.26
C ASN A 12 -2.51 -6.35 -32.63
N GLY A 13 -2.37 -6.36 -31.30
CA GLY A 13 -1.31 -7.14 -30.63
C GLY A 13 0.09 -6.67 -31.01
N ARG A 14 0.29 -5.34 -31.12
CA ARG A 14 1.59 -4.73 -31.40
C ARG A 14 2.62 -5.18 -30.39
N ARG A 15 3.85 -5.30 -30.86
CA ARG A 15 5.00 -5.76 -30.09
C ARG A 15 6.10 -4.72 -30.09
N CYS A 16 6.95 -4.75 -29.07
CA CYS A 16 8.13 -3.92 -28.95
C CYS A 16 9.33 -4.81 -28.63
N LYS A 17 10.28 -4.94 -29.57
CA LYS A 17 11.43 -5.83 -29.39
C LYS A 17 12.36 -5.32 -28.29
N GLU A 18 12.43 -4.00 -28.12
CA GLU A 18 13.22 -3.33 -27.10
C GLU A 18 12.65 -3.59 -25.71
N ASP A 19 11.32 -3.61 -25.57
CA ASP A 19 10.63 -3.99 -24.32
C ASP A 19 10.88 -5.46 -23.97
N GLU A 20 10.72 -6.36 -24.95
CA GLU A 20 11.02 -7.79 -24.79
C GLU A 20 12.48 -8.01 -24.33
N LYS A 21 13.43 -7.31 -24.96
CA LYS A 21 14.86 -7.35 -24.56
C LYS A 21 15.08 -6.76 -23.16
N LEU A 22 14.45 -5.63 -22.85
CA LEU A 22 14.61 -4.93 -21.58
C LEU A 22 14.19 -5.82 -20.41
N ILE A 23 13.01 -6.42 -20.48
CA ILE A 23 12.56 -7.27 -19.38
C ILE A 23 13.39 -8.56 -19.31
N ASN A 24 13.74 -9.17 -20.45
CA ASN A 24 14.60 -10.38 -20.45
C ASN A 24 16.00 -10.14 -19.87
N ALA A 25 16.55 -8.93 -19.99
CA ALA A 25 17.83 -8.57 -19.37
C ALA A 25 17.80 -8.65 -17.83
N THR A 26 16.61 -8.69 -17.23
CA THR A 26 16.43 -8.77 -15.77
C THR A 26 16.29 -10.22 -15.28
N LEU A 27 16.18 -11.20 -16.18
CA LEU A 27 16.07 -12.61 -15.82
C LEU A 27 17.39 -13.13 -15.28
N ARG A 28 17.32 -13.96 -14.24
CA ARG A 28 18.50 -14.68 -13.74
C ARG A 28 18.83 -15.86 -14.66
N PRO A 29 20.12 -16.25 -14.79
CA PRO A 29 20.50 -17.40 -15.60
C PRO A 29 19.70 -18.66 -15.23
N GLY A 30 19.07 -19.29 -16.23
CA GLY A 30 18.28 -20.51 -16.05
C GLY A 30 16.93 -20.33 -15.32
N LYS A 31 16.48 -19.09 -15.06
CA LYS A 31 15.22 -18.81 -14.36
C LYS A 31 14.21 -18.13 -15.28
N ARG A 32 12.92 -18.47 -15.10
CA ARG A 32 11.78 -17.75 -15.69
C ARG A 32 11.39 -16.56 -14.80
N GLY A 33 10.68 -15.61 -15.38
CA GLY A 33 10.13 -14.45 -14.67
C GLY A 33 8.61 -14.54 -14.51
N TYR A 34 8.07 -13.73 -13.60
CA TYR A 34 6.64 -13.57 -13.39
C TYR A 34 6.20 -12.14 -13.70
N ILE A 35 5.06 -12.01 -14.38
CA ILE A 35 4.38 -10.73 -14.57
C ILE A 35 3.10 -10.77 -13.75
N ILE A 36 3.01 -9.95 -12.71
CA ILE A 36 1.82 -9.81 -11.87
C ILE A 36 1.04 -8.60 -12.38
N ASP A 37 -0.03 -8.89 -13.14
CA ASP A 37 -1.00 -7.88 -13.57
C ASP A 37 -2.04 -7.70 -12.46
N THR A 38 -2.10 -6.51 -11.88
CA THR A 38 -2.97 -6.21 -10.74
C THR A 38 -4.43 -5.97 -11.13
N ARG A 39 -4.79 -6.13 -12.41
CA ARG A 39 -6.15 -5.91 -12.93
C ARG A 39 -6.89 -7.23 -13.07
N SER A 40 -8.22 -7.15 -13.03
CA SER A 40 -9.06 -8.25 -13.52
C SER A 40 -8.80 -8.50 -15.00
N LEU A 41 -9.03 -9.75 -15.44
CA LEU A 41 -8.94 -10.12 -16.85
C LEU A 41 -9.80 -9.21 -17.74
N ASN A 42 -11.02 -8.89 -17.29
CA ASN A 42 -11.95 -8.03 -18.01
C ASN A 42 -11.39 -6.62 -18.20
N VAL A 43 -10.81 -6.02 -17.15
CA VAL A 43 -10.21 -4.68 -17.23
C VAL A 43 -8.98 -4.69 -18.16
N ALA A 44 -8.14 -5.73 -18.08
CA ALA A 44 -6.98 -5.88 -18.95
C ALA A 44 -7.38 -6.04 -20.44
N GLN A 45 -8.45 -6.78 -20.72
CA GLN A 45 -9.03 -6.92 -22.06
C GLN A 45 -9.63 -5.61 -22.58
N GLN A 46 -10.38 -4.88 -21.75
CA GLN A 46 -10.91 -3.56 -22.12
C GLN A 46 -9.78 -2.55 -22.41
N ALA A 47 -8.67 -2.62 -21.67
CA ALA A 47 -7.53 -1.76 -21.90
C ALA A 47 -6.88 -2.04 -23.27
N ARG A 48 -6.87 -3.30 -23.73
CA ARG A 48 -6.43 -3.68 -25.08
C ARG A 48 -7.26 -2.99 -26.17
N ALA A 49 -8.57 -2.88 -25.99
CA ALA A 49 -9.45 -2.16 -26.92
C ALA A 49 -9.15 -0.65 -26.99
N LYS A 50 -8.56 -0.08 -25.93
CA LYS A 50 -8.17 1.34 -25.83
C LYS A 50 -6.69 1.60 -26.14
N GLY A 51 -6.00 0.63 -26.75
CA GLY A 51 -4.58 0.76 -27.15
C GLY A 51 -3.55 0.30 -26.12
N GLY A 52 -3.97 -0.03 -24.90
CA GLY A 52 -3.15 -0.67 -23.86
C GLY A 52 -3.10 -2.19 -24.03
N GLY A 53 -3.15 -2.94 -22.93
CA GLY A 53 -3.27 -4.40 -22.95
C GLY A 53 -2.32 -5.08 -21.97
N PHE A 54 -1.76 -6.22 -22.38
CA PHE A 54 -0.94 -7.09 -21.55
C PHE A 54 0.03 -7.93 -22.41
N GLU A 55 1.08 -8.45 -21.78
CA GLU A 55 2.15 -9.22 -22.40
C GLU A 55 1.64 -10.60 -22.83
N GLN A 56 1.67 -10.89 -24.14
CA GLN A 56 1.24 -12.19 -24.68
C GLN A 56 2.35 -13.24 -24.52
N GLU A 57 2.02 -14.43 -24.00
CA GLU A 57 3.01 -15.49 -23.71
C GLU A 57 3.83 -15.89 -24.95
N ALA A 58 3.24 -15.86 -26.14
CA ALA A 58 3.93 -16.12 -27.42
C ALA A 58 5.07 -15.12 -27.72
N HIS A 59 5.07 -13.94 -27.10
CA HIS A 59 6.07 -12.90 -27.29
C HIS A 59 7.02 -12.76 -26.10
N TYR A 60 6.57 -13.25 -24.92
CA TYR A 60 7.33 -13.22 -23.69
C TYR A 60 7.42 -14.65 -23.09
N PRO A 61 8.01 -15.63 -23.79
CA PRO A 61 7.94 -17.05 -23.42
C PRO A 61 8.63 -17.37 -22.08
N GLN A 62 9.62 -16.57 -21.67
CA GLN A 62 10.29 -16.71 -20.38
C GLN A 62 9.53 -16.08 -19.21
N TRP A 63 8.40 -15.41 -19.48
CA TRP A 63 7.59 -14.71 -18.49
C TRP A 63 6.21 -15.35 -18.35
N ARG A 64 5.88 -15.78 -17.14
CA ARG A 64 4.54 -16.27 -16.81
C ARG A 64 3.70 -15.14 -16.24
N ARG A 65 2.61 -14.79 -16.93
CA ARG A 65 1.67 -13.78 -16.45
C ARG A 65 0.68 -14.39 -15.44
N ILE A 66 0.46 -13.69 -14.34
CA ILE A 66 -0.48 -14.02 -13.27
C ILE A 66 -1.37 -12.80 -13.02
N HIS A 67 -2.67 -13.02 -12.87
CA HIS A 67 -3.62 -11.96 -12.56
C HIS A 67 -3.92 -11.94 -11.06
N LYS A 68 -3.79 -10.77 -10.43
CA LYS A 68 -4.18 -10.52 -9.04
C LYS A 68 -5.08 -9.31 -9.00
N CYS A 69 -6.39 -9.56 -9.01
CA CYS A 69 -7.38 -8.51 -9.13
C CYS A 69 -7.39 -7.60 -7.89
N ILE A 70 -6.90 -6.37 -8.06
CA ILE A 70 -7.04 -5.29 -7.09
C ILE A 70 -7.93 -4.24 -7.73
N GLU A 71 -8.98 -3.87 -7.02
CA GLU A 71 -10.01 -2.96 -7.52
C GLU A 71 -9.49 -1.55 -7.79
N ARG A 72 -10.17 -0.83 -8.69
CA ARG A 72 -9.79 0.54 -9.09
C ARG A 72 -10.38 1.59 -8.15
N PHE A 73 -9.85 2.80 -8.27
CA PHE A 73 -10.15 3.96 -7.43
C PHE A 73 -11.66 4.15 -7.14
N ASN A 74 -12.54 4.01 -8.14
CA ASN A 74 -13.97 4.22 -7.95
C ASN A 74 -14.61 3.20 -7.00
N ILE A 75 -14.23 1.92 -7.10
CA ILE A 75 -14.75 0.85 -6.24
C ILE A 75 -14.15 0.98 -4.84
N LEU A 76 -12.86 1.31 -4.73
CA LEU A 76 -12.19 1.51 -3.46
C LEU A 76 -12.76 2.72 -2.69
N GLN A 77 -13.12 3.80 -3.39
CA GLN A 77 -13.78 4.95 -2.76
C GLN A 77 -15.17 4.59 -2.22
N GLU A 78 -15.96 3.80 -2.98
CA GLU A 78 -17.25 3.33 -2.50
C GLU A 78 -17.12 2.38 -1.30
N SER A 79 -16.08 1.55 -1.28
CA SER A 79 -15.74 0.70 -0.14
C SER A 79 -15.47 1.53 1.12
N LEU A 80 -14.65 2.58 1.00
CA LEU A 80 -14.35 3.48 2.12
C LEU A 80 -15.60 4.20 2.64
N ILE A 81 -16.43 4.75 1.76
CA ILE A 81 -17.66 5.45 2.16
C ILE A 81 -18.55 4.51 2.96
N LYS A 82 -18.79 3.30 2.47
CA LYS A 82 -19.59 2.28 3.20
C LYS A 82 -18.98 1.90 4.54
N LEU A 83 -17.65 1.78 4.62
CA LEU A 83 -16.97 1.48 5.87
C LEU A 83 -17.12 2.61 6.88
N VAL A 84 -16.93 3.86 6.47
CA VAL A 84 -17.10 5.04 7.33
C VAL A 84 -18.54 5.16 7.81
N GLU A 85 -19.53 4.92 6.93
CA GLU A 85 -20.94 4.84 7.30
C GLU A 85 -21.24 3.71 8.29
N ALA A 86 -20.58 2.55 8.14
CA ALA A 86 -20.71 1.43 9.08
C ALA A 86 -20.14 1.79 10.45
N CYS A 87 -18.94 2.39 10.48
CA CYS A 87 -18.23 2.78 11.70
C CYS A 87 -18.97 3.85 12.49
N ASN A 88 -19.63 4.78 11.80
CA ASN A 88 -20.42 5.85 12.43
C ASN A 88 -21.86 5.46 12.75
N ASP A 89 -22.28 4.23 12.45
CA ASP A 89 -23.61 3.74 12.79
C ASP A 89 -23.71 3.47 14.31
N GLN A 90 -24.52 4.26 15.01
CA GLN A 90 -24.74 4.12 16.46
C GLN A 90 -25.68 2.97 16.83
N SER A 91 -26.20 2.21 15.86
CA SER A 91 -27.01 1.03 16.17
C SER A 91 -26.14 -0.08 16.78
N HIS A 92 -26.38 -0.41 18.04
CA HIS A 92 -25.59 -1.39 18.80
C HIS A 92 -25.95 -2.86 18.50
N ASN A 93 -26.28 -3.20 17.26
CA ASN A 93 -26.65 -4.56 16.85
C ASN A 93 -25.48 -5.26 16.12
N MET A 94 -25.09 -6.45 16.60
CA MET A 94 -23.97 -7.22 16.05
C MET A 94 -24.19 -7.69 14.61
N ASP A 95 -25.37 -8.23 14.29
CA ASP A 95 -25.67 -8.71 12.93
C ASP A 95 -25.60 -7.57 11.92
N ARG A 96 -26.11 -6.40 12.30
CA ARG A 96 -26.06 -5.19 11.48
C ARG A 96 -24.64 -4.67 11.32
N TRP A 97 -23.84 -4.63 12.39
CA TRP A 97 -22.42 -4.26 12.33
C TRP A 97 -21.65 -5.16 11.36
N LEU A 98 -21.75 -6.47 11.55
CA LEU A 98 -21.05 -7.45 10.72
C LEU A 98 -21.51 -7.39 9.27
N SER A 99 -22.82 -7.28 9.02
CA SER A 99 -23.38 -7.15 7.67
C SER A 99 -22.89 -5.89 6.96
N LYS A 100 -22.81 -4.76 7.65
CA LYS A 100 -22.31 -3.50 7.08
C LYS A 100 -20.80 -3.54 6.81
N LEU A 101 -20.03 -4.12 7.74
CA LEU A 101 -18.60 -4.32 7.57
C LEU A 101 -18.32 -5.21 6.35
N GLU A 102 -19.06 -6.32 6.20
CA GLU A 102 -19.00 -7.19 5.02
C GLU A 102 -19.38 -6.43 3.74
N ALA A 103 -20.51 -5.70 3.75
CA ALA A 103 -20.99 -4.94 2.60
C ALA A 103 -20.03 -3.84 2.13
N SER A 104 -19.14 -3.36 3.01
CA SER A 104 -18.07 -2.42 2.65
C SER A 104 -16.99 -3.04 1.76
N ASN A 105 -16.79 -4.37 1.81
CA ASN A 105 -15.68 -5.09 1.16
C ASN A 105 -14.26 -4.62 1.56
N TRP A 106 -14.11 -3.80 2.59
CA TRP A 106 -12.82 -3.22 2.95
C TRP A 106 -11.77 -4.30 3.26
N LEU A 107 -12.09 -5.24 4.15
CA LEU A 107 -11.20 -6.34 4.51
C LEU A 107 -10.94 -7.29 3.34
N THR A 108 -11.88 -7.41 2.40
CA THR A 108 -11.67 -8.14 1.15
C THR A 108 -10.58 -7.48 0.30
N HIS A 109 -10.59 -6.15 0.18
CA HIS A 109 -9.54 -5.43 -0.56
C HIS A 109 -8.17 -5.58 0.12
N ILE A 110 -8.11 -5.46 1.45
CA ILE A 110 -6.89 -5.71 2.24
C ILE A 110 -6.34 -7.12 1.97
N LYS A 111 -7.21 -8.14 2.03
CA LYS A 111 -6.84 -9.53 1.75
C LYS A 111 -6.25 -9.69 0.35
N GLU A 112 -6.87 -9.14 -0.69
CA GLU A 112 -6.40 -9.31 -2.07
C GLU A 112 -5.07 -8.58 -2.32
N ILE A 113 -4.89 -7.38 -1.75
CA ILE A 113 -3.63 -6.62 -1.83
C ILE A 113 -2.49 -7.40 -1.13
N LEU A 114 -2.70 -7.86 0.11
CA LEU A 114 -1.70 -8.65 0.84
C LEU A 114 -1.41 -9.98 0.13
N THR A 115 -2.42 -10.64 -0.43
CA THR A 115 -2.24 -11.87 -1.21
C THR A 115 -1.36 -11.65 -2.43
N ALA A 116 -1.54 -10.54 -3.15
CA ALA A 116 -0.72 -10.18 -4.29
C ALA A 116 0.73 -9.86 -3.87
N ALA A 117 0.92 -9.13 -2.76
CA ALA A 117 2.23 -8.82 -2.20
C ALA A 117 2.98 -10.08 -1.72
N CYS A 118 2.31 -10.98 -1.00
CA CYS A 118 2.87 -12.26 -0.58
C CYS A 118 3.28 -13.13 -1.78
N LEU A 119 2.48 -13.16 -2.85
CA LEU A 119 2.88 -13.85 -4.09
C LEU A 119 4.14 -13.24 -4.70
N ALA A 120 4.21 -11.91 -4.83
CA ALA A 120 5.38 -11.24 -5.36
C ALA A 120 6.64 -11.54 -4.53
N ALA A 121 6.50 -11.48 -3.20
CA ALA A 121 7.57 -11.83 -2.27
C ALA A 121 7.99 -13.30 -2.39
N GLN A 122 7.04 -14.22 -2.49
CA GLN A 122 7.30 -15.66 -2.62
C GLN A 122 8.07 -15.99 -3.89
N CYS A 123 7.69 -15.43 -5.03
CA CYS A 123 8.40 -15.61 -6.29
C CYS A 123 9.87 -15.13 -6.19
N ILE A 124 10.14 -14.07 -5.44
CA ILE A 124 11.50 -13.53 -5.27
C ILE A 124 12.30 -14.39 -4.29
N ASP A 125 11.77 -14.62 -3.09
CA ASP A 125 12.49 -15.27 -1.99
C ASP A 125 12.65 -16.77 -2.20
N ARG A 126 11.56 -17.47 -2.56
CA ARG A 126 11.53 -18.94 -2.61
C ARG A 126 11.95 -19.51 -3.96
N GLU A 127 11.64 -18.83 -5.05
CA GLU A 127 11.94 -19.31 -6.40
C GLU A 127 13.21 -18.67 -7.00
N GLY A 128 13.65 -17.54 -6.44
CA GLY A 128 14.72 -16.72 -7.00
C GLY A 128 14.36 -16.11 -8.35
N ALA A 129 13.07 -15.91 -8.61
CA ALA A 129 12.55 -15.43 -9.89
C ALA A 129 12.57 -13.89 -9.96
N SER A 130 12.65 -13.37 -11.19
CA SER A 130 12.44 -11.95 -11.45
C SER A 130 10.93 -11.68 -11.56
N VAL A 131 10.46 -10.62 -10.91
CA VAL A 131 9.04 -10.25 -10.87
C VAL A 131 8.87 -8.84 -11.43
N LEU A 132 7.97 -8.70 -12.40
CA LEU A 132 7.44 -7.43 -12.89
C LEU A 132 6.00 -7.29 -12.38
N VAL A 133 5.69 -6.19 -11.71
CA VAL A 133 4.33 -5.86 -11.27
C VAL A 133 3.82 -4.68 -12.09
N HIS A 134 2.62 -4.77 -12.65
CA HIS A 134 1.99 -3.62 -13.30
C HIS A 134 0.48 -3.61 -13.13
N GLY A 135 -0.08 -2.41 -13.25
CA GLY A 135 -1.49 -2.15 -13.40
C GLY A 135 -1.68 -1.27 -14.63
N THR A 136 -2.83 -0.61 -14.76
CA THR A 136 -3.10 0.24 -15.93
C THR A 136 -2.07 1.37 -16.04
N GLU A 137 -1.98 2.22 -15.02
CA GLU A 137 -1.04 3.35 -14.97
C GLU A 137 0.26 3.03 -14.22
N GLY A 138 0.29 1.96 -13.43
CA GLY A 138 1.46 1.58 -12.62
C GLY A 138 1.64 2.41 -11.34
N THR A 139 0.69 3.29 -10.99
CA THR A 139 0.82 4.29 -9.92
C THR A 139 -0.11 4.09 -8.71
N ASP A 140 -0.96 3.05 -8.73
CA ASP A 140 -1.87 2.73 -7.61
C ASP A 140 -1.56 1.33 -7.06
N SER A 141 -2.32 0.30 -7.46
CA SER A 141 -2.18 -1.07 -6.94
C SER A 141 -0.81 -1.69 -7.16
N THR A 142 -0.10 -1.28 -8.21
CA THR A 142 1.30 -1.63 -8.43
C THR A 142 2.20 -1.18 -7.29
N LEU A 143 2.01 0.04 -6.78
CA LEU A 143 2.81 0.61 -5.69
C LEU A 143 2.45 -0.03 -4.35
N GLN A 144 1.17 -0.38 -4.14
CA GLN A 144 0.74 -1.16 -2.98
C GLN A 144 1.47 -2.51 -2.92
N VAL A 145 1.40 -3.29 -4.00
CA VAL A 145 2.02 -4.63 -4.07
C VAL A 145 3.53 -4.56 -3.93
N THR A 146 4.19 -3.65 -4.64
CA THR A 146 5.65 -3.54 -4.61
C THR A 146 6.17 -3.02 -3.27
N SER A 147 5.47 -2.09 -2.63
CA SER A 147 5.86 -1.60 -1.29
C SER A 147 5.69 -2.69 -0.23
N LEU A 148 4.56 -3.39 -0.23
CA LEU A 148 4.30 -4.46 0.75
C LEU A 148 5.24 -5.66 0.58
N ALA A 149 5.54 -6.05 -0.66
CA ALA A 149 6.54 -7.10 -0.90
C ALA A 149 7.92 -6.69 -0.37
N GLN A 150 8.31 -5.42 -0.47
CA GLN A 150 9.56 -4.93 0.11
C GLN A 150 9.54 -4.95 1.65
N ILE A 151 8.42 -4.62 2.29
CA ILE A 151 8.27 -4.71 3.76
C ILE A 151 8.39 -6.16 4.24
N ILE A 152 7.77 -7.10 3.51
CA ILE A 152 7.84 -8.54 3.77
C ILE A 152 9.28 -9.05 3.67
N LEU A 153 9.99 -8.67 2.59
CA LEU A 153 11.31 -9.21 2.25
C LEU A 153 12.48 -8.52 2.96
N ASP A 154 12.41 -7.21 3.17
CA ASP A 154 13.55 -6.38 3.57
C ASP A 154 13.32 -5.76 4.97
N PRO A 155 14.07 -6.20 6.00
CA PRO A 155 14.01 -5.62 7.34
C PRO A 155 14.23 -4.11 7.38
N ARG A 156 14.99 -3.54 6.44
CA ARG A 156 15.24 -2.10 6.40
C ARG A 156 13.94 -1.33 6.20
N CYS A 157 13.01 -1.86 5.40
CA CYS A 157 11.70 -1.24 5.19
C CYS A 157 10.80 -1.26 6.44
N ARG A 158 11.20 -1.91 7.53
CA ARG A 158 10.48 -1.99 8.81
C ARG A 158 11.06 -1.04 9.88
N THR A 159 12.13 -0.32 9.54
CA THR A 159 12.65 0.80 10.34
C THR A 159 11.90 2.08 10.01
N ILE A 160 11.85 3.07 10.90
CA ILE A 160 11.20 4.37 10.66
C ILE A 160 11.81 5.00 9.40
N ARG A 161 13.13 5.20 9.38
CA ARG A 161 13.83 5.83 8.24
C ARG A 161 13.75 5.02 6.96
N GLY A 162 13.77 3.69 7.06
CA GLY A 162 13.64 2.83 5.88
C GLY A 162 12.23 2.81 5.31
N PHE A 163 11.20 2.94 6.16
CA PHE A 163 9.82 3.12 5.71
C PHE A 163 9.59 4.49 5.09
N GLU A 164 10.14 5.57 5.68
CA GLU A 164 10.14 6.91 5.05
C GLU A 164 10.79 6.86 3.65
N SER A 165 11.95 6.20 3.55
CA SER A 165 12.66 6.01 2.27
C SER A 165 11.85 5.18 1.27
N LEU A 166 11.11 4.18 1.75
CA LEU A 166 10.17 3.40 0.94
C LEU A 166 9.04 4.28 0.41
N VAL A 167 8.39 5.09 1.26
CA VAL A 167 7.33 6.02 0.85
C VAL A 167 7.85 7.03 -0.18
N VAL A 168 9.03 7.61 0.04
CA VAL A 168 9.64 8.55 -0.91
C VAL A 168 9.86 7.91 -2.28
N ARG A 169 10.51 6.74 -2.33
CA ARG A 169 10.87 6.09 -3.59
C ARG A 169 9.68 5.44 -4.29
N GLU A 170 8.82 4.76 -3.53
CA GLU A 170 7.75 3.95 -4.09
C GLU A 170 6.46 4.72 -4.32
N TRP A 171 6.22 5.82 -3.60
CA TRP A 171 4.96 6.56 -3.73
C TRP A 171 5.18 7.96 -4.31
N LEU A 172 6.12 8.73 -3.75
CA LEU A 172 6.34 10.10 -4.20
C LEU A 172 7.02 10.12 -5.57
N GLN A 173 8.23 9.55 -5.67
CA GLN A 173 9.03 9.56 -6.90
C GLN A 173 8.42 8.70 -8.01
N ALA A 174 7.69 7.64 -7.65
CA ALA A 174 6.96 6.79 -8.59
C ALA A 174 5.75 7.49 -9.22
N GLY A 175 5.31 8.62 -8.68
CA GLY A 175 4.20 9.41 -9.21
C GLY A 175 2.83 8.92 -8.77
N HIS A 176 2.67 8.43 -7.53
CA HIS A 176 1.34 8.27 -6.95
C HIS A 176 0.64 9.64 -6.90
N PRO A 177 -0.57 9.78 -7.49
CA PRO A 177 -1.22 11.07 -7.63
C PRO A 177 -1.94 11.52 -6.35
N PHE A 178 -1.19 11.81 -5.28
CA PHE A 178 -1.73 12.18 -3.96
C PHE A 178 -2.77 13.30 -4.02
N GLN A 179 -2.49 14.38 -4.76
CA GLN A 179 -3.42 15.52 -4.87
C GLN A 179 -4.78 15.13 -5.47
N GLN A 180 -4.83 14.13 -6.35
CA GLN A 180 -6.08 13.62 -6.91
C GLN A 180 -6.74 12.57 -6.00
N ARG A 181 -5.94 11.68 -5.40
CA ARG A 181 -6.42 10.53 -4.61
C ARG A 181 -6.91 10.93 -3.21
N CYS A 182 -6.29 11.95 -2.63
CA CYS A 182 -6.56 12.47 -1.28
C CYS A 182 -7.12 13.90 -1.34
N ALA A 183 -7.89 14.24 -2.38
CA ALA A 183 -8.39 15.59 -2.62
C ALA A 183 -9.41 16.08 -1.56
N GLN A 184 -10.09 15.15 -0.89
CA GLN A 184 -11.03 15.39 0.20
C GLN A 184 -10.69 14.49 1.37
N SER A 185 -11.23 14.80 2.55
CA SER A 185 -11.07 13.96 3.74
C SER A 185 -11.50 12.52 3.48
N ALA A 186 -10.76 11.55 4.03
CA ALA A 186 -11.12 10.13 4.01
C ALA A 186 -12.47 9.80 4.67
N TYR A 187 -13.00 10.73 5.48
CA TYR A 187 -14.30 10.62 6.12
C TYR A 187 -15.42 11.32 5.33
N SER A 188 -15.10 11.86 4.14
CA SER A 188 -16.09 12.48 3.26
C SER A 188 -16.95 11.42 2.57
N ASN A 189 -18.25 11.67 2.49
CA ASN A 189 -19.17 10.87 1.68
C ASN A 189 -19.26 11.33 0.22
N SER A 190 -18.45 12.33 -0.17
CA SER A 190 -18.44 12.86 -1.54
C SER A 190 -17.76 11.90 -2.51
N LYS A 191 -18.39 11.64 -3.66
CA LYS A 191 -17.80 10.87 -4.76
C LYS A 191 -17.15 11.82 -5.77
N GLN A 192 -15.87 12.15 -5.57
CA GLN A 192 -15.08 12.82 -6.60
C GLN A 192 -14.50 11.82 -7.60
N LYS A 193 -14.34 12.24 -8.86
CA LYS A 193 -14.05 11.32 -9.99
C LYS A 193 -12.76 10.51 -9.84
N TRP A 194 -11.75 11.03 -9.14
CA TRP A 194 -10.40 10.46 -9.09
C TRP A 194 -9.91 10.16 -7.67
N GLU A 195 -10.77 10.36 -6.68
CA GLU A 195 -10.46 10.12 -5.28
C GLU A 195 -10.45 8.62 -5.00
N ALA A 196 -9.51 8.16 -4.18
CA ALA A 196 -9.50 6.79 -3.68
C ALA A 196 -8.52 6.61 -2.51
N PRO A 197 -8.84 5.69 -1.58
CA PRO A 197 -8.03 5.41 -0.39
C PRO A 197 -6.83 4.52 -0.69
N VAL A 198 -6.11 4.71 -1.80
CA VAL A 198 -5.04 3.80 -2.24
C VAL A 198 -3.90 3.77 -1.24
N PHE A 199 -3.42 4.93 -0.80
CA PHE A 199 -2.38 5.02 0.23
C PHE A 199 -2.89 4.58 1.61
N LEU A 200 -4.14 4.88 1.96
CA LEU A 200 -4.75 4.40 3.20
C LEU A 200 -4.85 2.86 3.24
N LEU A 201 -5.28 2.21 2.17
CA LEU A 201 -5.30 0.75 2.07
C LEU A 201 -3.89 0.14 2.18
N PHE A 202 -2.87 0.82 1.64
CA PHE A 202 -1.49 0.42 1.85
C PHE A 202 -1.12 0.49 3.33
N LEU A 203 -1.38 1.62 4.01
CA LEU A 203 -1.08 1.77 5.43
C LEU A 203 -1.85 0.75 6.29
N ASP A 204 -3.11 0.45 5.97
CA ASP A 204 -3.89 -0.59 6.65
C ASP A 204 -3.25 -1.97 6.44
N CYS A 205 -2.83 -2.31 5.22
CA CYS A 205 -2.07 -3.54 4.98
C CYS A 205 -0.78 -3.60 5.81
N VAL A 206 -0.05 -2.48 5.98
CA VAL A 206 1.12 -2.41 6.86
C VAL A 206 0.72 -2.62 8.32
N TRP A 207 -0.37 -2.02 8.77
CA TRP A 207 -0.91 -2.22 10.12
C TRP A 207 -1.30 -3.69 10.37
N GLN A 208 -1.89 -4.39 9.40
CA GLN A 208 -2.16 -5.83 9.51
C GLN A 208 -0.87 -6.63 9.73
N ILE A 209 0.20 -6.31 9.01
CA ILE A 209 1.50 -6.99 9.16
C ILE A 209 2.13 -6.63 10.51
N LEU A 210 2.12 -5.36 10.90
CA LEU A 210 2.61 -4.88 12.19
C LEU A 210 1.94 -5.64 13.34
N ARG A 211 0.60 -5.79 13.31
CA ARG A 211 -0.15 -6.52 14.34
C ARG A 211 0.19 -8.01 14.40
N GLN A 212 0.49 -8.63 13.26
CA GLN A 212 0.89 -10.05 13.22
C GLN A 212 2.36 -10.27 13.61
N PHE A 213 3.21 -9.24 13.48
CA PHE A 213 4.63 -9.27 13.83
C PHE A 213 5.01 -8.09 14.72
N PRO A 214 4.49 -8.02 15.96
CA PRO A 214 4.56 -6.84 16.82
C PRO A 214 5.98 -6.41 17.18
N CYS A 215 6.96 -7.32 17.14
CA CYS A 215 8.35 -7.00 17.46
C CYS A 215 9.20 -6.65 16.21
N SER A 216 8.66 -6.81 14.99
CA SER A 216 9.48 -6.75 13.77
C SER A 216 9.58 -5.35 13.14
N PHE A 217 8.92 -4.35 13.70
CA PHE A 217 8.87 -2.98 13.18
C PHE A 217 9.35 -2.00 14.23
N GLU A 218 10.22 -1.06 13.82
CA GLU A 218 10.72 0.01 14.69
C GLU A 218 9.64 1.05 14.97
N PHE A 219 8.68 1.21 14.05
CA PHE A 219 7.58 2.13 14.21
C PHE A 219 6.33 1.47 14.79
N ASN A 220 5.56 2.25 15.54
CA ASN A 220 4.26 1.86 16.09
C ASN A 220 3.08 2.28 15.19
N GLU A 221 1.86 1.99 15.63
CA GLU A 221 0.63 2.35 14.91
C GLU A 221 0.48 3.87 14.71
N GLN A 222 0.89 4.68 15.69
CA GLN A 222 0.77 6.13 15.64
C GLN A 222 1.57 6.75 14.48
N PHE A 223 2.68 6.12 14.09
CA PHE A 223 3.44 6.51 12.90
C PHE A 223 2.60 6.35 11.62
N LEU A 224 1.88 5.23 11.50
CA LEU A 224 1.02 4.96 10.34
C LEU A 224 -0.20 5.90 10.32
N ILE A 225 -0.79 6.19 11.48
CA ILE A 225 -1.88 7.18 11.60
C ILE A 225 -1.39 8.56 11.20
N MET A 226 -0.21 8.99 11.65
CA MET A 226 0.40 10.27 11.27
C MET A 226 0.59 10.38 9.74
N LEU A 227 1.07 9.32 9.10
CA LEU A 227 1.19 9.28 7.63
C LEU A 227 -0.16 9.39 6.93
N PHE A 228 -1.18 8.69 7.44
CA PHE A 228 -2.54 8.80 6.94
C PHE A 228 -3.05 10.23 7.03
N GLU A 229 -2.95 10.87 8.20
CA GLU A 229 -3.44 12.23 8.41
C GLU A 229 -2.75 13.22 7.47
N HIS A 230 -1.42 13.16 7.38
CA HIS A 230 -0.65 14.06 6.52
C HIS A 230 -0.76 13.77 5.02
N ALA A 231 -1.26 12.61 4.60
CA ALA A 231 -1.58 12.37 3.19
C ALA A 231 -2.86 13.11 2.76
N TYR A 232 -3.79 13.33 3.69
CA TYR A 232 -5.08 13.99 3.43
C TYR A 232 -5.08 15.49 3.78
N ALA A 233 -4.47 15.86 4.90
CA ALA A 233 -4.38 17.23 5.37
C ALA A 233 -3.03 17.48 6.05
N SER A 234 -2.23 18.39 5.50
CA SER A 234 -0.88 18.61 6.00
C SER A 234 -0.43 20.06 5.91
N GLN A 235 0.34 20.47 6.92
CA GLN A 235 1.14 21.68 6.91
C GLN A 235 2.47 21.50 6.15
N PHE A 236 2.82 20.27 5.79
CA PHE A 236 4.06 19.92 5.08
C PHE A 236 3.83 19.75 3.59
N GLY A 237 4.88 19.93 2.79
CA GLY A 237 4.81 19.73 1.33
C GLY A 237 4.98 18.29 0.85
N THR A 238 5.25 17.34 1.75
CA THR A 238 5.67 15.97 1.41
C THR A 238 4.70 15.25 0.48
N PHE A 239 3.38 15.35 0.75
CA PHE A 239 2.35 14.67 -0.04
C PHE A 239 1.63 15.57 -1.06
N LEU A 240 2.12 16.80 -1.29
CA LEU A 240 1.52 17.69 -2.28
C LEU A 240 1.91 17.30 -3.73
N GLY A 241 1.01 17.58 -4.67
CA GLY A 241 1.19 17.31 -6.10
C GLY A 241 1.01 15.84 -6.49
N ASN A 242 0.96 15.56 -7.80
CA ASN A 242 0.68 14.21 -8.30
C ASN A 242 1.91 13.43 -8.78
N ASN A 243 3.02 14.11 -9.00
CA ASN A 243 4.26 13.52 -9.51
C ASN A 243 5.43 14.46 -9.27
N GLU A 244 6.65 13.94 -9.43
CA GLU A 244 7.89 14.67 -9.16
C GLU A 244 8.04 15.95 -10.01
N ASN A 245 7.57 15.91 -11.26
CA ASN A 245 7.60 17.06 -12.15
C ASN A 245 6.70 18.20 -11.64
N GLU A 246 5.50 17.91 -11.15
CA GLU A 246 4.63 18.90 -10.51
C GLU A 246 5.26 19.47 -9.23
N ARG A 247 5.83 18.62 -8.37
CA ARG A 247 6.50 19.05 -7.13
C ARG A 247 7.68 19.97 -7.39
N SER A 248 8.46 19.66 -8.43
CA SER A 248 9.58 20.50 -8.89
C SER A 248 9.10 21.86 -9.40
N LYS A 249 8.05 21.89 -10.25
CA LYS A 249 7.46 23.15 -10.75
C LYS A 249 6.91 24.02 -9.63
N LEU A 250 6.31 23.41 -8.61
CA LEU A 250 5.80 24.11 -7.43
C LEU A 250 6.92 24.57 -6.47
N LYS A 251 8.16 24.10 -6.66
CA LYS A 251 9.33 24.38 -5.80
C LYS A 251 9.06 23.99 -4.35
N LEU A 252 8.40 22.85 -4.13
CA LEU A 252 7.99 22.41 -2.79
C LEU A 252 9.17 22.31 -1.81
N PRO A 253 10.34 21.73 -2.17
CA PRO A 253 11.47 21.66 -1.24
C PRO A 253 11.97 23.03 -0.76
N GLN A 254 11.76 24.10 -1.55
CA GLN A 254 12.16 25.46 -1.20
C GLN A 254 11.06 26.26 -0.50
N LYS A 255 9.78 25.91 -0.73
CA LYS A 255 8.62 26.67 -0.24
C LYS A 255 7.92 26.04 0.96
N THR A 256 8.24 24.79 1.29
CA THR A 256 7.56 24.03 2.33
C THR A 256 8.56 23.23 3.16
N MET A 257 8.18 22.89 4.39
CA MET A 257 8.94 21.96 5.21
C MET A 257 8.58 20.51 4.84
N SER A 258 9.56 19.61 4.90
CA SER A 258 9.32 18.17 4.75
C SER A 258 8.79 17.59 6.06
N LEU A 259 7.79 16.71 5.97
CA LEU A 259 7.27 15.93 7.08
C LEU A 259 8.41 15.17 7.80
N TRP A 260 9.32 14.58 7.03
CA TRP A 260 10.45 13.80 7.56
C TRP A 260 11.38 14.66 8.42
N SER A 261 11.54 15.95 8.10
CA SER A 261 12.37 16.87 8.88
C SER A 261 11.76 17.20 10.25
N TRP A 262 10.45 17.07 10.40
CA TRP A 262 9.76 17.22 11.68
C TRP A 262 9.71 15.90 12.45
N VAL A 263 9.28 14.81 11.80
CA VAL A 263 9.17 13.47 12.42
C VAL A 263 10.50 12.99 13.00
N ASN A 264 11.63 13.25 12.32
CA ASN A 264 12.95 12.79 12.77
C ASN A 264 13.58 13.64 13.88
N ARG A 265 12.88 14.65 14.42
CA ARG A 265 13.32 15.34 15.65
C ARG A 265 13.17 14.40 16.83
N SER A 266 14.15 14.38 17.74
CA SER A 266 14.19 13.39 18.84
C SER A 266 12.90 13.30 19.65
N GLU A 267 12.27 14.44 19.95
CA GLU A 267 11.01 14.54 20.72
C GLU A 267 9.80 13.96 19.99
N GLU A 268 9.76 14.05 18.65
CA GLU A 268 8.68 13.49 17.85
C GLU A 268 8.94 12.02 17.53
N LEU A 269 10.18 11.69 17.16
CA LEU A 269 10.60 10.34 16.82
C LEU A 269 10.29 9.34 17.94
N SER A 270 10.51 9.72 19.20
CA SER A 270 10.24 8.85 20.36
C SER A 270 8.76 8.46 20.49
N LYS A 271 7.83 9.27 19.99
CA LYS A 271 6.39 8.97 20.01
C LYS A 271 6.01 7.88 19.01
N PHE A 272 6.83 7.69 17.99
CA PHE A 272 6.60 6.77 16.90
C PHE A 272 7.37 5.45 17.06
N GLN A 273 8.27 5.37 18.04
CA GLN A 273 9.04 4.16 18.30
C GLN A 273 8.19 3.08 18.96
N ASN A 274 8.32 1.87 18.45
CA ASN A 274 7.77 0.68 19.05
C ASN A 274 8.75 0.13 20.10
N PRO A 275 8.38 0.09 21.38
CA PRO A 275 9.27 -0.37 22.43
C PRO A 275 9.54 -1.89 22.35
N LEU A 276 8.69 -2.65 21.65
CA LEU A 276 8.88 -4.08 21.40
C LEU A 276 9.82 -4.38 20.23
N TYR A 277 10.37 -3.35 19.58
CA TYR A 277 11.15 -3.58 18.37
C TYR A 277 12.42 -4.37 18.64
N GLU A 278 12.54 -5.50 17.96
CA GLU A 278 13.75 -6.29 17.85
C GLU A 278 14.11 -6.45 16.38
N ALA A 279 15.41 -6.32 16.08
CA ALA A 279 15.92 -6.41 14.72
C ALA A 279 15.70 -7.83 14.13
N ASN A 280 14.58 -8.01 13.44
CA ASN A 280 14.22 -9.26 12.79
C ASN A 280 14.69 -9.28 11.33
N SER A 281 15.78 -10.01 11.05
CA SER A 281 16.35 -10.14 9.70
C SER A 281 15.59 -11.08 8.76
N LEU A 282 14.63 -11.85 9.29
CA LEU A 282 13.88 -12.85 8.52
C LEU A 282 12.82 -12.21 7.62
N VAL A 283 12.49 -12.91 6.53
CA VAL A 283 11.28 -12.61 5.75
C VAL A 283 10.05 -12.94 6.59
N ILE A 284 9.11 -11.99 6.68
CA ILE A 284 7.88 -12.13 7.48
C ILE A 284 6.69 -12.44 6.58
N TRP A 285 6.02 -13.57 6.81
CA TRP A 285 4.91 -14.04 5.97
C TRP A 285 3.57 -13.80 6.67
N PRO A 286 2.88 -12.68 6.42
CA PRO A 286 1.60 -12.42 7.06
C PRO A 286 0.54 -13.41 6.60
N SER A 287 -0.29 -13.85 7.53
CA SER A 287 -1.52 -14.57 7.24
C SER A 287 -2.50 -13.62 6.55
N VAL A 288 -3.00 -14.06 5.40
CA VAL A 288 -4.08 -13.41 4.63
C VAL A 288 -5.42 -14.12 4.81
N ALA A 289 -5.50 -15.05 5.76
CA ALA A 289 -6.75 -15.72 6.08
C ALA A 289 -7.74 -14.72 6.68
N PRO A 290 -9.04 -14.78 6.35
CA PRO A 290 -10.03 -13.79 6.82
C PRO A 290 -10.03 -13.60 8.34
N GLN A 291 -9.92 -14.68 9.12
CA GLN A 291 -9.86 -14.64 10.58
C GLN A 291 -8.60 -13.95 11.14
N SER A 292 -7.58 -13.76 10.30
CA SER A 292 -6.35 -13.07 10.67
C SER A 292 -6.39 -11.58 10.36
N LEU A 293 -7.41 -11.07 9.67
CA LEU A 293 -7.54 -9.65 9.30
C LEU A 293 -8.56 -8.96 10.20
N GLN A 294 -8.22 -7.75 10.65
CA GLN A 294 -9.04 -7.01 11.62
C GLN A 294 -9.35 -5.60 11.09
N LEU A 295 -10.44 -5.00 11.56
CA LEU A 295 -10.69 -3.58 11.32
C LEU A 295 -9.61 -2.76 12.04
N TRP A 296 -9.03 -1.78 11.34
CA TRP A 296 -8.09 -0.84 11.94
C TRP A 296 -8.82 0.19 12.81
N GLU A 297 -9.07 -0.17 14.07
CA GLU A 297 -9.88 0.64 14.99
C GLU A 297 -9.29 2.03 15.24
N GLY A 298 -7.96 2.17 15.33
CA GLY A 298 -7.27 3.44 15.54
C GLY A 298 -7.47 4.48 14.43
N VAL A 299 -7.93 4.06 13.25
CA VAL A 299 -8.32 4.98 12.17
C VAL A 299 -9.84 5.12 12.09
N PHE A 300 -10.56 4.01 12.07
CA PHE A 300 -11.98 4.00 11.72
C PHE A 300 -12.92 4.19 12.91
N LEU A 301 -12.49 3.84 14.13
CA LEU A 301 -13.28 3.95 15.36
C LEU A 301 -12.74 4.97 16.36
N ARG A 302 -11.70 5.74 16.00
CA ARG A 302 -11.01 6.69 16.89
C ARG A 302 -11.88 7.78 17.52
N TRP A 303 -13.02 8.09 16.92
CA TRP A 303 -13.99 9.06 17.46
C TRP A 303 -15.10 8.41 18.29
N ASN A 304 -15.24 7.09 18.16
CA ASN A 304 -16.31 6.32 18.80
C ASN A 304 -15.81 5.57 20.03
N ARG A 305 -14.50 5.28 20.10
CA ARG A 305 -13.86 4.62 21.23
C ARG A 305 -12.75 5.50 21.81
N PRO A 306 -12.76 5.76 23.13
CA PRO A 306 -11.67 6.48 23.76
C PRO A 306 -10.37 5.66 23.70
N SER A 307 -9.25 6.31 23.36
CA SER A 307 -7.92 5.68 23.33
C SER A 307 -7.34 5.42 24.72
N LYS A 308 -7.92 6.01 25.78
CA LYS A 308 -7.38 6.01 27.14
C LYS A 308 -6.82 4.67 27.60
N PHE A 309 -7.58 3.58 27.44
CA PHE A 309 -7.13 2.25 27.90
C PHE A 309 -6.00 1.67 27.03
N LEU A 310 -5.96 2.00 25.74
CA LEU A 310 -4.86 1.61 24.86
C LEU A 310 -3.60 2.41 25.20
N ASP A 311 -3.76 3.70 25.53
CA ASP A 311 -2.67 4.57 25.96
C ASP A 311 -2.08 4.06 27.29
N GLU A 312 -2.94 3.74 28.28
CA GLU A 312 -2.54 3.13 29.56
C GLU A 312 -1.81 1.78 29.36
N ALA A 313 -2.33 0.91 28.48
CA ALA A 313 -1.69 -0.36 28.17
C ALA A 313 -0.33 -0.18 27.49
N HIS A 314 -0.19 0.83 26.63
CA HIS A 314 1.07 1.16 25.97
C HIS A 314 2.10 1.71 26.96
N GLU A 315 1.71 2.57 27.90
CA GLU A 315 2.59 3.05 28.97
C GLU A 315 3.07 1.89 29.86
N GLU A 316 2.18 0.97 30.22
CA GLU A 316 2.55 -0.19 31.02
C GLU A 316 3.50 -1.12 30.28
N MET A 317 3.29 -1.33 28.98
CA MET A 317 4.23 -2.09 28.13
C MET A 317 5.63 -1.46 28.13
N ILE A 318 5.72 -0.13 28.04
CA ILE A 318 7.01 0.59 28.13
C ILE A 318 7.65 0.36 29.50
N ASN A 319 6.87 0.42 30.59
CA ASN A 319 7.39 0.18 31.94
C ASN A 319 7.95 -1.24 32.07
N ILE A 320 7.20 -2.25 31.62
CA ILE A 320 7.63 -3.66 31.68
C ILE A 320 8.97 -3.88 30.97
N ILE A 321 9.17 -3.28 29.80
CA ILE A 321 10.40 -3.44 29.01
C ILE A 321 11.59 -2.67 29.60
N LYS A 322 11.33 -1.52 30.26
CA LYS A 322 12.40 -0.74 30.89
C LYS A 322 12.91 -1.34 32.20
N TYR A 323 12.07 -2.07 32.92
CA TYR A 323 12.34 -2.53 34.28
C TYR A 323 12.48 -4.06 34.44
N ASN A 324 12.36 -4.83 33.34
CA ASN A 324 12.73 -6.25 33.27
C ASN A 324 13.84 -6.47 32.25
#